data_AF-A0A177N864-F1
#
_entry.id   AF-A0A177N864-F1
#
_cell.length_a   1.000
_cell.length_b   1.000
_cell.length_c   1.000
_cell.angle_alpha   90.00
_cell.angle_beta   90.00
_cell.angle_gamma   90.00
#
_symmetry.space_group_name_H-M   'P 1'
#
loop_
_entity.id
_entity.type
_entity.pdbx_description
1 polymer ?
#
loop_
_entity_poly.entity_id
_entity_poly.type
_entity_poly.pdbx_seq_one_letter_code
_entity_poly.pdbx_strand_id
1 'polypeptide(L)'
;MKACESCAERVNIGCHHKQMSVLARAFGLLLVYLPILTLPFVITSAYLTYFSLKFAGAQKVKKWGDFLPDRASHRYSMKNQIVMNGSFKLSMAQSRLFWILNCTWYCPYSVGLFEWHAYLVKVVENWWCPFGHSRKDSYTEGAIDQSFWHIYPDEKAKLTEEDKNNPIFTNEADKPHD
;
A
#
# COMPACT_ATOMS: atom_id res chain seq x y z
N MET A 1 -6.65 -24.26 24.38
CA MET A 1 -6.43 -24.05 22.93
C MET A 1 -7.35 -22.92 22.47
N LYS A 2 -6.82 -21.75 22.12
CA LYS A 2 -7.57 -20.67 21.46
C LYS A 2 -6.86 -20.35 20.15
N ALA A 3 -7.30 -20.99 19.07
CA ALA A 3 -6.85 -20.72 17.72
C ALA A 3 -8.10 -20.75 16.82
N CYS A 4 -8.59 -19.57 16.43
CA CYS A 4 -9.56 -19.26 15.34
C CYS A 4 -10.61 -18.18 15.68
N GLU A 5 -10.23 -17.06 16.30
CA GLU A 5 -11.10 -15.85 16.27
C GLU A 5 -10.72 -14.88 15.14
N SER A 6 -9.72 -15.20 14.31
CA SER A 6 -9.36 -14.43 13.10
C SER A 6 -9.64 -15.20 11.80
N CYS A 7 -10.73 -15.96 11.74
CA CYS A 7 -11.27 -16.38 10.44
C CYS A 7 -11.66 -15.11 9.69
N ALA A 8 -10.81 -14.67 8.75
CA ALA A 8 -10.99 -13.45 7.96
C ALA A 8 -12.40 -13.41 7.37
N GLU A 9 -13.26 -12.58 7.96
CA GLU A 9 -14.62 -12.37 7.46
C GLU A 9 -14.52 -11.80 6.05
N ARG A 10 -14.94 -12.58 5.07
CA ARG A 10 -14.91 -12.17 3.66
C ARG A 10 -15.96 -11.08 3.43
N VAL A 11 -15.60 -10.05 2.68
CA VAL A 11 -16.56 -9.04 2.23
C VAL A 11 -17.51 -9.65 1.18
N ASN A 12 -18.81 -9.66 1.48
CA ASN A 12 -19.83 -10.32 0.66
C ASN A 12 -20.59 -9.33 -0.25
N ILE A 13 -20.10 -9.14 -1.49
CA ILE A 13 -20.72 -8.24 -2.48
C ILE A 13 -21.67 -9.01 -3.42
N GLY A 14 -21.26 -10.18 -3.91
CA GLY A 14 -21.94 -10.89 -4.99
C GLY A 14 -23.36 -11.34 -4.66
N CYS A 15 -23.62 -11.76 -3.41
CA CYS A 15 -24.93 -12.25 -2.98
C CYS A 15 -26.02 -11.17 -2.94
N HIS A 16 -25.65 -9.90 -2.75
CA HIS A 16 -26.60 -8.78 -2.65
C HIS A 16 -26.57 -7.86 -3.88
N HIS A 17 -25.54 -7.93 -4.73
CA HIS A 17 -25.33 -6.95 -5.81
C HIS A 17 -26.54 -6.80 -6.75
N LYS A 18 -27.20 -7.91 -7.12
CA LYS A 18 -28.40 -7.87 -7.99
C LYS A 18 -29.65 -7.36 -7.28
N GLN A 19 -29.70 -7.41 -5.95
CA GLN A 19 -30.80 -6.92 -5.12
C GLN A 19 -30.72 -5.39 -4.94
N MET A 20 -29.53 -4.80 -5.13
CA MET A 20 -29.34 -3.35 -5.06
C MET A 20 -29.95 -2.62 -6.26
N SER A 21 -30.54 -1.45 -6.00
CA SER A 21 -31.09 -0.59 -7.05
C SER A 21 -30.02 -0.19 -8.07
N VAL A 22 -30.42 0.07 -9.32
CA VAL A 22 -29.50 0.52 -10.39
C VAL A 22 -28.80 1.83 -9.99
N LEU A 23 -29.53 2.75 -9.35
CA LEU A 23 -28.99 4.02 -8.88
C LEU A 23 -27.93 3.83 -7.80
N ALA A 24 -28.15 2.94 -6.82
CA ALA A 24 -27.16 2.65 -5.79
C ALA A 24 -25.86 2.08 -6.38
N ARG A 25 -25.98 1.18 -7.37
CA ARG A 25 -24.83 0.62 -8.08
C ARG A 25 -24.09 1.67 -8.92
N ALA A 26 -24.82 2.55 -9.60
CA ALA A 26 -24.24 3.64 -10.37
C ALA A 26 -23.50 4.64 -9.48
N PHE A 27 -24.09 5.02 -8.35
CA PHE A 27 -23.45 5.87 -7.36
C PHE A 27 -22.22 5.20 -6.73
N GLY A 28 -22.30 3.91 -6.41
CA GLY A 28 -21.15 3.15 -5.93
C GLY A 28 -19.97 3.17 -6.92
N LEU A 29 -20.24 3.06 -8.23
CA LEU A 29 -19.20 3.18 -9.25
C LEU A 29 -18.58 4.59 -9.29
N LEU A 30 -19.40 5.64 -9.14
CA LEU A 30 -18.91 7.02 -9.06
C LEU A 30 -17.94 7.20 -7.87
N LEU A 31 -18.30 6.66 -6.70
CA LEU A 31 -17.48 6.77 -5.49
C LEU A 31 -16.12 6.08 -5.61
N VAL A 32 -16.01 5.02 -6.41
CA VAL A 32 -14.71 4.39 -6.69
C VAL A 32 -13.80 5.35 -7.45
N TYR A 33 -14.32 6.11 -8.41
CA TYR A 33 -13.50 7.00 -9.23
C TYR A 33 -13.26 8.39 -8.63
N LEU A 34 -14.12 8.85 -7.71
CA LEU A 34 -13.98 10.16 -7.10
C LEU A 34 -12.58 10.41 -6.46
N PRO A 35 -11.96 9.43 -5.77
CA PRO A 35 -10.59 9.55 -5.28
C PRO A 35 -9.52 9.85 -6.33
N ILE A 36 -9.78 9.66 -7.64
CA ILE A 36 -8.84 10.08 -8.71
C ILE A 36 -8.47 11.55 -8.56
N LEU A 37 -9.42 12.40 -8.15
CA LEU A 37 -9.18 13.82 -7.93
C LEU A 37 -8.17 14.09 -6.80
N THR A 38 -8.06 13.17 -5.85
CA THR A 38 -7.12 13.25 -4.73
C THR A 38 -5.79 12.56 -5.00
N LEU A 39 -5.69 11.74 -6.05
CA LEU A 39 -4.45 11.01 -6.36
C LEU A 39 -3.23 11.92 -6.55
N PRO A 40 -3.31 13.11 -7.19
CA PRO A 40 -2.16 14.00 -7.28
C PRO A 40 -1.60 14.37 -5.90
N PHE A 41 -2.47 14.65 -4.92
CA PHE A 41 -2.05 14.96 -3.55
C PHE A 41 -1.39 13.76 -2.86
N VAL A 42 -1.95 12.55 -3.04
CA VAL A 42 -1.37 11.32 -2.48
C VAL A 42 0.00 11.01 -3.11
N ILE A 43 0.13 11.18 -4.43
CA ILE A 43 1.39 11.03 -5.15
C ILE A 43 2.42 12.03 -4.63
N THR A 44 2.05 13.30 -4.53
CA THR A 44 2.95 14.34 -3.99
C THR A 44 3.38 14.00 -2.57
N SER A 45 2.44 13.62 -1.69
CA SER A 45 2.73 13.19 -0.32
C SER A 45 3.73 12.05 -0.29
N ALA A 46 3.47 10.98 -1.04
CA ALA A 46 4.35 9.81 -1.08
C ALA A 46 5.75 10.16 -1.59
N TYR A 47 5.88 10.99 -2.64
CA TYR A 47 7.19 11.41 -3.12
C TYR A 47 7.92 12.33 -2.14
N LEU A 48 7.22 13.24 -1.44
CA LEU A 48 7.82 14.05 -0.38
C LEU A 48 8.38 13.16 0.73
N THR A 49 7.63 12.15 1.18
CA THR A 49 8.11 11.17 2.15
C THR A 49 9.30 10.36 1.62
N TYR A 50 9.23 9.89 0.38
CA TYR A 50 10.33 9.17 -0.25
C TYR A 50 11.60 10.02 -0.31
N PHE A 51 11.52 11.26 -0.77
CA PHE A 51 12.68 12.15 -0.82
C PHE A 51 13.17 12.56 0.57
N SER A 52 12.28 12.74 1.55
CA SER A 52 12.66 12.95 2.94
C SER A 52 13.52 11.79 3.48
N LEU A 53 13.13 10.54 3.25
CA LEU A 53 13.94 9.36 3.59
C LEU A 53 15.28 9.37 2.84
N LYS A 54 15.27 9.71 1.54
CA LYS A 54 16.51 9.83 0.75
C LYS A 54 17.45 10.90 1.31
N PHE A 55 16.94 12.05 1.74
CA PHE A 55 17.72 13.12 2.35
C PHE A 55 18.22 12.77 3.76
N ALA A 56 17.49 11.93 4.50
CA ALA A 56 17.94 11.34 5.75
C ALA A 56 19.02 10.25 5.55
N GLY A 57 19.41 9.95 4.31
CA GLY A 57 20.46 8.97 4.00
C GLY A 57 19.95 7.56 3.72
N ALA A 58 18.64 7.33 3.71
CA ALA A 58 18.07 6.00 3.51
C ALA A 58 18.49 5.41 2.15
N GLN A 59 18.99 4.17 2.19
CA GLN A 59 19.38 3.40 1.02
C GLN A 59 18.37 2.28 0.74
N LYS A 60 18.31 1.80 -0.50
CA LYS A 60 17.44 0.68 -0.93
C LYS A 60 15.94 0.86 -0.61
N VAL A 61 15.47 2.09 -0.45
CA VAL A 61 14.04 2.40 -0.30
C VAL A 61 13.31 1.97 -1.57
N LYS A 62 12.25 1.16 -1.42
CA LYS A 62 11.45 0.68 -2.55
C LYS A 62 10.77 1.85 -3.25
N LYS A 63 10.66 1.75 -4.58
CA LYS A 63 9.99 2.71 -5.46
C LYS A 63 8.55 2.27 -5.69
N TRP A 64 7.71 3.20 -6.15
CA TRP A 64 6.31 2.89 -6.47
C TRP A 64 6.16 1.71 -7.44
N GLY A 65 7.06 1.57 -8.42
CA GLY A 65 7.07 0.46 -9.37
C GLY A 65 7.18 -0.93 -8.72
N ASP A 66 7.81 -1.03 -7.55
CA ASP A 66 8.00 -2.29 -6.83
C ASP A 66 6.70 -2.81 -6.19
N PHE A 67 5.64 -1.98 -6.17
CA PHE A 67 4.31 -2.29 -5.64
C PHE A 67 3.27 -2.46 -6.75
N LEU A 68 3.67 -2.34 -8.02
CA LEU A 68 2.74 -2.58 -9.13
C LEU A 68 2.62 -4.10 -9.34
N PRO A 69 1.38 -4.64 -9.39
CA PRO A 69 1.19 -6.06 -9.68
C PRO A 69 1.59 -6.37 -11.12
N ASP A 70 1.89 -7.65 -11.38
CA ASP A 70 2.12 -8.14 -12.73
C ASP A 70 0.93 -7.78 -13.63
N ARG A 71 1.25 -7.23 -14.81
CA ARG A 71 0.23 -6.78 -15.76
C ARG A 71 -0.44 -7.97 -16.41
N ALA A 72 -1.40 -8.60 -15.74
CA ALA A 72 -2.14 -9.75 -16.26
C ALA A 72 -3.16 -9.37 -17.35
N SER A 73 -3.32 -8.08 -17.66
CA SER A 73 -4.22 -7.58 -18.71
C SER A 73 -3.73 -7.89 -20.12
N HIS A 74 -2.44 -8.24 -20.32
CA HIS A 74 -1.92 -8.72 -21.61
C HIS A 74 -2.67 -9.95 -22.16
N ARG A 75 -3.38 -10.68 -21.29
CA ARG A 75 -4.25 -11.81 -21.67
C ARG A 75 -5.45 -11.39 -22.51
N TYR A 76 -5.80 -10.10 -22.50
CA TYR A 76 -6.95 -9.56 -23.19
C TYR A 76 -6.55 -8.44 -24.17
N SER A 77 -7.27 -8.38 -25.28
CA SER A 77 -7.14 -7.43 -26.38
C SER A 77 -8.49 -6.75 -26.62
N MET A 78 -8.52 -5.73 -27.47
CA MET A 78 -9.77 -5.08 -27.89
C MET A 78 -10.77 -6.01 -28.60
N LYS A 79 -10.41 -7.26 -28.91
CA LYS A 79 -11.31 -8.26 -29.49
C LYS A 79 -11.94 -9.18 -28.44
N ASN A 80 -11.16 -9.65 -27.47
CA ASN A 80 -11.57 -10.66 -26.47
C ASN A 80 -11.72 -10.11 -25.05
N GLN A 81 -11.59 -8.79 -24.84
CA GLN A 81 -11.85 -8.16 -23.54
C GLN A 81 -13.28 -8.44 -23.06
N ILE A 82 -13.39 -8.93 -21.83
CA ILE A 82 -14.67 -9.18 -21.16
C ILE A 82 -15.34 -7.83 -20.90
N VAL A 83 -16.59 -7.69 -21.34
CA VAL A 83 -17.44 -6.52 -21.09
C VAL A 83 -18.74 -6.99 -20.45
N MET A 84 -19.40 -6.10 -19.72
CA MET A 84 -20.69 -6.41 -19.13
C MET A 84 -21.78 -6.40 -20.22
N ASN A 85 -22.63 -7.41 -20.26
CA ASN A 85 -23.86 -7.35 -21.06
C ASN A 85 -24.89 -6.48 -20.30
N GLY A 86 -24.76 -5.16 -20.46
CA GLY A 86 -25.60 -4.19 -19.75
C GLY A 86 -26.99 -4.04 -20.38
N SER A 87 -28.02 -3.88 -19.55
CA SER A 87 -29.36 -3.47 -19.99
C SER A 87 -29.45 -1.96 -20.30
N PHE A 88 -28.43 -1.17 -19.96
CA PHE A 88 -28.37 0.28 -20.11
C PHE A 88 -27.25 0.69 -21.08
N LYS A 89 -27.61 1.28 -22.23
CA LYS A 89 -26.71 1.59 -23.35
C LYS A 89 -25.64 2.65 -23.07
N LEU A 90 -25.79 3.44 -22.01
CA LEU A 90 -24.82 4.47 -21.57
C LEU A 90 -23.84 3.93 -20.52
N SER A 91 -23.88 2.63 -20.23
CA SER A 91 -22.96 2.03 -19.25
C SER A 91 -21.54 1.93 -19.83
N MET A 92 -20.60 2.67 -19.24
CA MET A 92 -19.18 2.56 -19.57
C MET A 92 -18.62 1.14 -19.40
N ALA A 93 -19.26 0.30 -18.57
CA ALA A 93 -18.91 -1.11 -18.38
C ALA A 93 -19.16 -2.00 -19.61
N GLN A 94 -19.86 -1.49 -20.64
CA GLN A 94 -19.99 -2.15 -21.95
C GLN A 94 -18.78 -1.85 -22.86
N SER A 95 -17.94 -0.88 -22.53
CA SER A 95 -16.77 -0.50 -23.32
C SER A 95 -15.56 -1.37 -22.97
N ARG A 96 -14.91 -1.93 -23.99
CA ARG A 96 -13.64 -2.67 -23.81
C ARG A 96 -12.51 -1.75 -23.33
N LEU A 97 -12.45 -0.53 -23.87
CA LEU A 97 -11.43 0.45 -23.48
C LEU A 97 -11.53 0.81 -22.00
N PHE A 98 -12.76 0.95 -21.49
CA PHE A 98 -13.00 1.19 -20.07
C PHE A 98 -12.35 0.12 -19.19
N TRP A 99 -12.51 -1.17 -19.52
CA TRP A 99 -11.89 -2.26 -18.76
C TRP A 99 -10.38 -2.31 -18.90
N ILE A 100 -9.83 -2.06 -20.09
CA ILE A 100 -8.37 -1.99 -20.27
C ILE A 100 -7.77 -0.89 -19.41
N LEU A 101 -8.34 0.32 -19.44
CA LEU A 101 -7.87 1.44 -18.63
C LEU A 101 -8.00 1.16 -17.13
N ASN A 102 -9.13 0.58 -16.71
CA ASN A 102 -9.32 0.20 -15.31
C ASN A 102 -8.33 -0.85 -14.83
N CYS A 103 -8.23 -1.97 -15.55
CA CYS A 103 -7.46 -3.12 -15.12
C CYS A 103 -5.95 -2.99 -15.40
N THR A 104 -5.53 -2.05 -16.26
CA THR A 104 -4.11 -1.84 -16.58
C THR A 104 -3.53 -0.60 -15.91
N TRP A 105 -4.35 0.44 -15.74
CA TRP A 105 -3.89 1.71 -15.19
C TRP A 105 -4.51 1.98 -13.83
N TYR A 106 -5.81 2.26 -13.78
CA TYR A 106 -6.41 2.80 -12.56
C TYR A 106 -6.26 1.86 -11.35
N CYS A 107 -6.72 0.62 -11.43
CA CYS A 107 -6.67 -0.30 -10.27
C CYS A 107 -5.23 -0.66 -9.86
N PRO A 108 -4.33 -1.12 -10.76
CA PRO A 108 -2.96 -1.48 -10.37
C PRO A 108 -2.18 -0.31 -9.79
N TYR A 109 -2.26 0.87 -10.40
CA TYR A 109 -1.49 2.03 -9.95
C TYR A 109 -2.08 2.63 -8.66
N SER A 110 -3.40 2.64 -8.49
CA SER A 110 -4.00 3.14 -7.24
C SER A 110 -3.67 2.22 -6.06
N VAL A 111 -3.85 0.90 -6.20
CA VAL A 111 -3.48 -0.07 -5.16
C VAL A 111 -1.99 0.06 -4.82
N GLY A 112 -1.12 0.00 -5.84
CA GLY A 112 0.32 0.13 -5.63
C GLY A 112 0.73 1.47 -5.02
N LEU A 113 0.01 2.56 -5.31
CA LEU A 113 0.29 3.87 -4.71
C LEU A 113 0.01 3.88 -3.21
N PHE A 114 -1.15 3.37 -2.80
CA PHE A 114 -1.53 3.36 -1.39
C PHE A 114 -0.68 2.37 -0.60
N GLU A 115 -0.35 1.20 -1.16
CA GLU A 115 0.58 0.25 -0.54
C GLU A 115 1.99 0.84 -0.41
N TRP A 116 2.50 1.46 -1.48
CA TRP A 116 3.82 2.12 -1.43
C TRP A 116 3.85 3.26 -0.42
N HIS A 117 2.81 4.10 -0.37
CA HIS A 117 2.72 5.20 0.58
C HIS A 117 2.66 4.67 2.03
N ALA A 118 1.86 3.63 2.28
CA ALA A 118 1.81 2.98 3.59
C ALA A 118 3.18 2.41 4.00
N TYR A 119 3.89 1.76 3.07
CA TYR A 119 5.27 1.31 3.30
C TYR A 119 6.19 2.47 3.68
N LEU A 120 6.17 3.58 2.94
CA LEU A 120 7.01 4.74 3.24
C LEU A 120 6.74 5.31 4.64
N VAL A 121 5.46 5.43 5.01
CA VAL A 121 5.07 5.91 6.34
C VAL A 121 5.53 4.94 7.43
N LYS A 122 5.44 3.61 7.22
CA LYS A 122 5.99 2.62 8.15
C LYS A 122 7.50 2.73 8.30
N VAL A 123 8.25 2.98 7.22
CA VAL A 123 9.71 3.22 7.29
C VAL A 123 10.01 4.49 8.10
N VAL A 124 9.28 5.58 7.86
CA VAL A 124 9.42 6.81 8.65
C VAL A 124 9.07 6.57 10.12
N GLU A 125 8.01 5.83 10.41
CA GLU A 125 7.61 5.47 11.76
C GLU A 125 8.69 4.64 12.44
N ASN A 126 9.24 3.63 11.78
CA ASN A 126 10.37 2.85 12.29
C ASN A 126 11.61 3.72 12.52
N TRP A 127 11.88 4.69 11.64
CA TRP A 127 13.00 5.60 11.81
C TRP A 127 12.82 6.57 12.97
N TRP A 128 11.63 7.16 13.15
CA TRP A 128 11.41 8.19 14.18
C TRP A 128 11.04 7.61 15.55
N CYS A 129 10.28 6.52 15.58
CA CYS A 129 9.74 5.93 16.80
C CYS A 129 10.58 4.71 17.17
N PRO A 130 11.25 4.67 18.34
CA PRO A 130 11.95 3.47 18.80
C PRO A 130 10.99 2.49 19.49
N PHE A 131 9.83 2.97 19.96
CA PHE A 131 8.95 2.24 20.89
C PHE A 131 8.29 1.01 20.29
N GLY A 132 8.20 -0.07 21.07
CA GLY A 132 7.28 -1.18 20.79
C GLY A 132 5.82 -0.76 20.98
N HIS A 133 4.98 -0.89 19.94
CA HIS A 133 3.53 -0.74 20.05
C HIS A 133 2.81 -1.85 19.30
N SER A 134 1.54 -2.09 19.63
CA SER A 134 0.78 -3.31 19.31
C SER A 134 0.72 -3.76 17.85
N ARG A 135 1.11 -2.91 16.89
CA ARG A 135 1.14 -3.23 15.46
C ARG A 135 2.53 -3.18 14.84
N LYS A 136 3.54 -2.73 15.56
CA LYS A 136 4.88 -2.47 15.00
C LYS A 136 5.56 -3.74 14.50
N ASP A 137 5.32 -4.86 15.16
CA ASP A 137 5.82 -6.18 14.73
C ASP A 137 5.32 -6.60 13.34
N SER A 138 4.23 -6.01 12.86
CA SER A 138 3.71 -6.22 11.50
C SER A 138 4.38 -5.36 10.43
N TYR A 139 5.32 -4.48 10.81
CA TYR A 139 6.00 -3.54 9.91
C TYR A 139 7.33 -4.06 9.38
N THR A 140 7.52 -5.39 9.36
CA THR A 140 8.77 -6.04 8.92
C THR A 140 9.20 -5.62 7.52
N GLU A 141 8.24 -5.33 6.64
CA GLU A 141 8.50 -4.83 5.29
C GLU A 141 9.21 -3.47 5.25
N GLY A 142 9.12 -2.68 6.33
CA GLY A 142 9.77 -1.40 6.53
C GLY A 142 10.89 -1.45 7.58
N ALA A 143 11.45 -2.63 7.88
CA ALA A 143 12.59 -2.76 8.76
C ALA A 143 13.79 -1.94 8.26
N ILE A 144 14.56 -1.40 9.20
CA ILE A 144 15.69 -0.51 8.95
C ILE A 144 16.89 -0.95 9.79
N ASP A 145 18.08 -0.44 9.48
CA ASP A 145 19.29 -0.71 10.25
C ASP A 145 19.25 -0.05 11.63
N GLN A 146 18.89 1.23 11.71
CA GLN A 146 18.81 1.97 12.98
C GLN A 146 17.67 3.00 12.94
N SER A 147 16.98 3.18 14.07
CA SER A 147 16.13 4.35 14.25
C SER A 147 16.96 5.59 14.61
N PHE A 148 16.40 6.79 14.47
CA PHE A 148 17.03 8.07 14.79
C PHE A 148 17.72 8.07 16.17
N TRP A 149 17.07 7.48 17.17
CA TRP A 149 17.59 7.41 18.54
C TRP A 149 18.74 6.41 18.70
N HIS A 150 18.81 5.39 17.84
CA HIS A 150 19.88 4.40 17.87
C HIS A 150 21.18 4.92 17.23
N ILE A 151 21.11 5.96 16.40
CA ILE A 151 22.27 6.57 15.73
C ILE A 151 23.19 7.28 16.74
N TYR A 152 22.62 7.83 17.83
CA TYR A 152 23.37 8.60 18.82
C TYR A 152 23.57 7.79 20.10
N PRO A 153 24.81 7.44 20.49
CA PRO A 153 25.07 6.56 21.65
C PRO A 153 24.44 7.06 22.97
N ASP A 154 24.49 8.37 23.21
CA ASP A 154 23.95 8.99 24.42
C ASP A 154 22.41 8.91 24.48
N GLU A 155 21.74 8.98 23.33
CA GLU A 155 20.29 8.84 23.25
C GLU A 155 19.88 7.37 23.32
N LYS A 156 20.62 6.47 22.65
CA LYS A 156 20.43 5.02 22.73
C LYS A 156 20.54 4.50 24.17
N ALA A 157 21.43 5.08 24.98
CA ALA A 157 21.59 4.72 26.39
C ALA A 157 20.36 5.07 27.26
N LYS A 158 19.49 5.98 26.82
CA LYS A 158 18.26 6.37 27.53
C LYS A 158 17.08 5.44 27.21
N LEU A 159 17.18 4.62 26.16
CA LEU A 159 16.11 3.69 25.77
C LEU A 159 16.00 2.54 26.76
N THR A 160 14.78 2.01 26.88
CA THR A 160 14.55 0.77 27.62
C THR A 160 15.24 -0.40 26.89
N GLU A 161 15.55 -1.48 27.61
CA GLU A 161 16.15 -2.67 26.99
C GLU A 161 15.23 -3.33 25.95
N GLU A 162 13.90 -3.14 26.06
CA GLU A 162 12.96 -3.60 25.03
C GLU A 162 13.12 -2.80 23.73
N ASP A 163 13.10 -1.47 23.81
CA ASP A 163 13.16 -0.60 22.62
C ASP A 163 14.55 -0.63 21.94
N LYS A 164 15.60 -0.75 22.76
CA LYS A 164 17.00 -0.81 22.32
C LYS A 164 17.33 -2.08 21.53
N ASN A 165 16.65 -3.19 21.86
CA ASN A 165 16.90 -4.52 21.28
C ASN A 165 15.78 -4.94 20.31
N ASN A 166 15.00 -3.98 19.80
CA ASN A 166 13.90 -4.27 18.90
C ASN A 166 14.42 -4.86 17.56
N PRO A 167 13.91 -6.03 17.12
CA PRO A 167 14.38 -6.73 15.92
C PRO A 167 14.10 -5.97 14.61
N ILE A 168 13.28 -4.92 14.63
CA ILE A 168 13.07 -4.04 13.48
C ILE A 168 14.33 -3.24 13.14
N PHE A 169 15.26 -3.10 14.10
CA PHE A 169 16.51 -2.32 14.01
C PHE A 169 17.77 -3.20 14.02
N THR A 170 17.69 -4.45 13.55
CA THR A 170 18.82 -5.39 13.57
C THR A 170 19.42 -5.58 12.19
N ASN A 171 20.20 -4.60 11.74
CA ASN A 171 21.39 -4.91 10.97
C ASN A 171 22.58 -4.48 11.81
N GLU A 172 23.53 -5.39 12.05
CA GLU A 172 24.84 -5.05 12.59
C GLU A 172 25.53 -4.09 11.60
N ALA A 173 25.26 -2.79 11.72
CA ALA A 173 26.01 -1.74 11.02
C ALA A 173 27.49 -1.71 11.47
N ASP A 174 27.84 -2.53 12.47
CA ASP A 174 29.15 -2.65 13.12
C ASP A 174 29.99 -3.83 12.61
N LYS A 175 29.82 -4.32 11.37
CA LYS A 175 30.91 -5.08 10.74
C LYS A 175 31.89 -4.11 10.09
N PRO A 176 33.14 -4.01 10.58
CA PRO A 176 34.17 -3.29 9.86
C PRO A 176 34.24 -3.90 8.45
N HIS A 177 34.34 -3.04 7.44
CA HIS A 177 34.79 -3.50 6.13
C HIS A 177 36.21 -4.03 6.32
N ASP A 178 36.37 -5.35 6.31
CA ASP A 178 37.66 -6.02 6.10
C ASP A 178 38.20 -5.74 4.68
#